data_AF-A0A7C5GUB9-F1
#
_entry.id   AF-A0A7C5GUB9-F1
#
_cell.length_a   1.000
_cell.length_b   1.000
_cell.length_c   1.000
_cell.angle_alpha   90.00
_cell.angle_beta   90.00
_cell.angle_gamma   90.00
#
_symmetry.space_group_name_H-M   'P 1'
#
loop_
_entity.id
_entity.type
_entity.pdbx_description
1 polymer ?
#
loop_
_entity_poly.entity_id
_entity_poly.type
_entity_poly.pdbx_seq_one_letter_code
_entity_poly.pdbx_strand_id
1 'polypeptide(L)' 'MLANLRTYLIAGLLVWVPIGITILVIKLLIDLLDRSLILLPPPLRPEALLGFSVPGLGILISAIVLL' A
#
# COMPACT_ATOMS: atom_id res chain seq x y z
N MET A 1 32.08 19.76 -14.92
CA MET A 1 31.34 18.62 -15.53
C MET A 1 30.71 17.71 -14.47
N LEU A 2 31.48 17.15 -13.52
CA LEU A 2 30.95 16.31 -12.41
C LEU A 2 29.95 17.03 -11.48
N ALA A 3 30.18 18.32 -11.21
CA ALA A 3 29.28 19.11 -10.35
C ALA A 3 27.84 19.20 -10.91
N ASN A 4 27.70 19.29 -12.24
CA ASN A 4 26.39 19.38 -12.88
C ASN A 4 25.64 18.04 -12.81
N LEU A 5 26.34 16.91 -12.99
CA LEU A 5 25.77 15.58 -12.88
C LEU A 5 25.17 15.32 -11.49
N ARG A 6 25.88 15.72 -10.42
CA ARG A 6 25.39 15.64 -9.04
C ARG A 6 24.07 16.42 -8.86
N THR A 7 23.99 17.63 -9.39
CA THR A 7 22.80 18.48 -9.28
C THR A 7 21.59 17.83 -9.96
N TYR A 8 21.76 17.26 -11.16
CA TYR A 8 20.68 16.58 -11.87
C TYR A 8 20.21 15.30 -11.16
N LEU A 9 21.13 14.53 -10.56
CA LEU A 9 20.77 13.34 -9.77
C LEU A 9 19.99 13.71 -8.50
N ILE A 10 20.42 14.76 -7.79
CA ILE A 10 19.72 15.25 -6.59
C ILE A 10 18.34 15.77 -6.98
N ALA A 11 18.24 16.55 -8.06
CA ALA A 11 16.96 17.06 -8.55
C ALA A 11 15.99 15.93 -8.93
N GLY A 12 16.48 14.90 -9.65
CA GLY A 12 15.68 13.72 -9.97
C GLY A 12 15.19 13.01 -8.71
N LEU A 13 16.08 12.77 -7.75
CA LEU A 13 15.71 12.14 -6.48
C LEU A 13 14.67 12.97 -5.72
N LEU A 14 14.84 14.29 -5.66
CA LEU A 14 13.93 15.21 -4.98
C LEU A 14 12.50 15.15 -5.53
N VAL A 15 12.35 15.00 -6.86
CA VAL A 15 11.05 14.87 -7.53
C VAL A 15 10.38 13.53 -7.21
N TRP A 16 11.15 12.45 -7.10
CA TRP A 16 10.62 11.12 -6.80
C TRP A 16 10.26 10.90 -5.33
N VAL A 17 10.93 11.58 -4.40
CA VAL A 17 10.69 11.48 -2.95
C VAL A 17 9.20 11.62 -2.58
N PRO A 18 8.47 12.67 -2.97
CA PRO A 18 7.07 12.82 -2.57
C PRO A 18 6.18 11.69 -3.12
N ILE A 19 6.41 11.22 -4.34
CA ILE A 19 5.66 10.11 -4.94
C ILE A 19 5.98 8.80 -4.20
N GLY A 20 7.24 8.57 -3.87
CA GLY A 20 7.64 7.41 -3.06
C GLY A 20 6.97 7.42 -1.69
N ILE A 21 6.89 8.60 -1.06
CA ILE A 21 6.23 8.78 0.23
C ILE A 21 4.73 8.51 0.12
N THR A 22 4.02 9.00 -0.90
CA THR A 22 2.58 8.74 -1.05
C THR A 22 2.31 7.25 -1.23
N ILE A 23 3.09 6.57 -2.08
CA ILE A 23 2.99 5.12 -2.27
C ILE A 23 3.25 4.39 -0.95
N LEU A 24 4.29 4.78 -0.21
CA LEU A 24 4.62 4.19 1.08
C LEU A 24 3.48 4.33 2.09
N VAL A 25 2.92 5.54 2.23
CA VAL A 25 1.83 5.81 3.16
C VAL A 25 0.58 5.02 2.79
N ILE A 26 0.20 5.00 1.51
CA ILE A 26 -0.96 4.23 1.03
C ILE A 26 -0.76 2.73 1.31
N LYS A 27 0.44 2.21 1.03
CA LYS A 27 0.75 0.80 1.31
C LYS A 27 0.68 0.48 2.80
N LEU A 28 1.22 1.33 3.65
CA LEU A 28 1.13 1.17 5.11
C LEU A 28 -0.33 1.14 5.58
N LEU A 29 -1.19 2.02 5.06
CA LEU A 29 -2.61 2.03 5.41
C LEU A 29 -3.33 0.76 4.94
N ILE A 30 -3.05 0.30 3.72
CA ILE A 30 -3.55 -0.97 3.19
C ILE A 30 -3.15 -2.13 4.11
N ASP A 31 -1.86 -2.25 4.42
CA ASP A 31 -1.34 -3.36 5.24
C ASP A 31 -1.95 -3.36 6.64
N LEU A 32 -2.19 -2.17 7.22
CA LEU A 32 -2.87 -2.02 8.51
C LEU A 32 -4.32 -2.48 8.47
N LEU A 33 -5.06 -2.13 7.41
CA LEU A 33 -6.45 -2.53 7.23
C LEU A 33 -6.58 -4.02 6.91
N ASP A 34 -5.72 -4.56 6.06
CA ASP A 34 -5.68 -5.99 5.73
C ASP A 34 -5.38 -6.83 6.98
N ARG A 35 -4.54 -6.34 7.91
CA ARG A 35 -4.29 -7.02 9.19
C ARG A 35 -5.54 -7.15 10.06
N SER A 36 -6.51 -6.25 9.94
CA SER A 36 -7.77 -6.34 10.70
C SER A 36 -8.59 -7.59 10.31
N LEU A 37 -8.43 -8.09 9.07
CA LEU A 37 -9.09 -9.30 8.60
C LEU A 37 -8.64 -10.57 9.34
N ILE A 38 -7.51 -10.52 10.05
CA ILE A 38 -7.07 -11.62 10.92
C ILE A 38 -8.09 -11.87 12.04
N LEU A 39 -8.83 -10.83 12.46
CA LEU A 39 -9.90 -10.93 13.45
C LEU A 39 -11.11 -11.72 12.91
N LEU A 40 -11.26 -11.80 11.58
CA LEU A 40 -12.31 -12.62 10.97
C LEU A 40 -11.94 -14.10 11.09
N PRO A 41 -12.93 -14.97 11.39
CA PRO A 41 -12.70 -16.41 11.43
C PRO A 41 -12.25 -16.91 10.06
N PRO A 42 -11.40 -17.97 9.99
CA PRO A 42 -10.76 -18.43 8.76
C PRO A 42 -11.68 -18.57 7.53
N PRO A 43 -12.91 -19.10 7.61
CA PRO A 43 -13.78 -19.25 6.44
C PRO A 43 -14.37 -17.92 5.90
N LEU A 44 -14.36 -16.85 6.70
CA LEU A 44 -14.87 -15.53 6.29
C LEU A 44 -13.76 -14.62 5.75
N ARG A 45 -12.52 -15.09 5.71
CA ARG A 45 -11.41 -14.30 5.19
C ARG A 45 -11.41 -14.30 3.66
N PRO A 46 -11.03 -13.19 3.01
CA PRO A 46 -11.03 -13.10 1.55
C PRO A 46 -10.13 -14.13 0.87
N GLU A 47 -9.03 -14.54 1.50
CA GLU A 47 -8.14 -15.55 0.92
C GLU A 47 -8.82 -16.93 0.82
N ALA A 48 -9.72 -17.25 1.75
CA ALA A 48 -10.47 -18.50 1.75
C ALA A 48 -11.59 -18.51 0.70
N LEU A 49 -12.13 -17.34 0.34
CA LEU A 49 -13.20 -17.19 -0.64
C LEU A 49 -12.66 -17.10 -2.08
N LEU A 50 -11.55 -16.39 -2.28
CA LEU A 50 -10.97 -16.13 -3.59
C LEU A 50 -9.86 -17.13 -3.96
N GLY A 51 -9.27 -17.83 -2.98
CA GLY A 51 -8.17 -18.77 -3.18
C GLY A 51 -6.81 -18.12 -3.42
N PHE A 52 -6.73 -16.78 -3.43
CA PHE A 52 -5.50 -16.00 -3.53
C PHE A 52 -5.63 -14.68 -2.74
N SER A 53 -4.50 -14.19 -2.22
CA SER A 53 -4.44 -12.91 -1.50
C SER A 53 -4.26 -11.75 -2.49
N VAL A 54 -5.17 -10.77 -2.49
CA VAL A 54 -5.03 -9.53 -3.24
C VAL A 54 -4.80 -8.37 -2.26
N PRO A 55 -3.66 -7.66 -2.35
CA PRO A 55 -3.37 -6.52 -1.49
C PRO A 55 -4.45 -5.45 -1.61
N GLY A 56 -4.96 -4.93 -0.48
CA GLY A 56 -5.97 -3.87 -0.47
C GLY A 56 -7.42 -4.34 -0.54
N LEU A 57 -7.68 -5.65 -0.61
CA LEU A 57 -9.05 -6.17 -0.51
C LEU A 57 -9.67 -5.93 0.88
N GLY A 58 -8.87 -5.89 1.95
CA GLY A 58 -9.39 -5.59 3.29
C GLY A 58 -9.96 -4.19 3.38
N ILE A 59 -9.45 -3.22 2.60
CA ILE A 59 -10.05 -1.89 2.51
C ILE A 59 -11.44 -1.97 1.88
N LEU A 60 -11.57 -2.63 0.72
CA LEU A 60 -12.84 -2.76 0.00
C LEU A 60 -13.89 -3.48 0.85
N ILE A 61 -13.52 -4.60 1.48
CA ILE A 61 -14.42 -5.39 2.33
C ILE A 61 -14.82 -4.58 3.57
N SER A 62 -13.87 -3.92 4.23
CA SER A 62 -14.17 -3.08 5.40
C SER A 62 -15.10 -1.92 5.04
N ALA A 63 -14.90 -1.29 3.86
CA ALA A 63 -15.77 -0.24 3.36
C ALA A 63 -17.19 -0.77 3.06
N ILE A 64 -17.32 -1.94 2.45
CA ILE A 64 -18.62 -2.58 2.17
C ILE A 64 -19.35 -2.93 3.47
N VAL A 65 -18.64 -3.41 4.50
CA VAL A 65 -19.25 -3.77 5.80
C VAL A 65 -19.68 -2.54 6.59
N LEU A 66 -18.96 -1.41 6.44
CA LEU A 66 -19.24 -0.17 7.16
C LEU A 66 -20.40 0.65 6.56
N LEU A 67 -20.62 0.54 5.23
CA LEU A 67 -21.71 1.20 4.50
C LEU A 67 -23.04 0.46 4.63
#